data_AF-A0AAU8TLX3-F1
#
_entry.id   AF-A0AAU8TLX3-F1
#
_cell.length_a   1.000
_cell.length_b   1.000
_cell.length_c   1.000
_cell.angle_alpha   90.00
_cell.angle_beta   90.00
_cell.angle_gamma   90.00
#
_symmetry.space_group_name_H-M   'P 1'
#
loop_
_entity.id
_entity.type
_entity.pdbx_description
1 polymer ?
#
loop_
_entity_poly.entity_id
_entity_poly.type
_entity_poly.pdbx_seq_one_letter_code
_entity_poly.pdbx_strand_id
1 'polypeptide(L)'
;MSRPLSAKEHALLKFLIEANEPLYGDRTNQWKTQVETCLVREIDSPYFLAVVHEENIERAGRDSITLGYELVGVDHGVPVLIYAVAMKTPSDYFIDIFNVDRLDGEPLVNYPEAGDGLMIVERNKRIGGADLRHLYGKSGS
;
A
#
# COMPACT_ATOMS: atom_id res chain seq x y z
N MET A 1 -2.49 -14.99 -13.05
CA MET A 1 -1.12 -15.53 -13.17
C MET A 1 -0.25 -14.80 -12.15
N SER A 2 0.68 -15.49 -11.47
CA SER A 2 1.59 -14.83 -10.55
C SER A 2 2.77 -14.21 -11.30
N ARG A 3 3.27 -13.08 -10.81
CA ARG A 3 4.43 -12.36 -11.35
C ARG A 3 5.19 -11.64 -10.23
N PRO A 4 6.47 -11.29 -10.43
CA PRO A 4 7.13 -10.34 -9.54
C PRO A 4 6.43 -8.98 -9.54
N LEU A 5 6.66 -8.20 -8.49
CA LEU A 5 6.39 -6.77 -8.49
C LEU A 5 7.20 -6.10 -9.62
N SER A 6 6.57 -5.19 -10.34
CA SER A 6 7.28 -4.27 -11.22
C SER A 6 8.12 -3.29 -10.39
N ALA A 7 9.09 -2.63 -11.03
CA ALA A 7 9.95 -1.67 -10.35
C ALA A 7 9.16 -0.54 -9.65
N LYS A 8 8.07 -0.07 -10.26
CA LYS A 8 7.22 0.98 -9.70
C LYS A 8 6.40 0.50 -8.50
N GLU A 9 5.81 -0.70 -8.60
CA GLU A 9 5.05 -1.30 -7.50
C GLU A 9 5.96 -1.59 -6.30
N HIS A 10 7.15 -2.13 -6.55
CA HIS A 10 8.14 -2.41 -5.51
C HIS A 10 8.59 -1.13 -4.79
N ALA A 11 8.93 -0.07 -5.55
CA ALA A 11 9.33 1.21 -4.97
C ALA A 11 8.21 1.82 -4.10
N LEU A 12 6.96 1.77 -4.57
CA LEU A 12 5.82 2.34 -3.86
C LEU A 12 5.48 1.56 -2.59
N LEU A 13 5.46 0.22 -2.66
CA LEU A 13 5.22 -0.63 -1.48
C LEU A 13 6.33 -0.48 -0.45
N LYS A 14 7.60 -0.40 -0.88
CA LYS A 14 8.73 -0.16 0.02
C LYS A 14 8.61 1.18 0.74
N PHE A 15 8.28 2.25 0.03
CA PHE A 15 8.05 3.56 0.62
C PHE A 15 6.88 3.56 1.62
N LEU A 16 5.78 2.87 1.30
CA LEU A 16 4.66 2.67 2.23
C LEU A 16 5.09 1.92 3.51
N ILE A 17 5.91 0.88 3.39
CA ILE A 17 6.45 0.14 4.53
C ILE A 17 7.37 1.02 5.38
N GLU A 18 8.24 1.81 4.76
CA GLU A 18 9.13 2.76 5.44
C GLU A 18 8.35 3.86 6.16
N ALA A 19 7.31 4.41 5.54
CA ALA A 19 6.42 5.37 6.19
C ALA A 19 5.82 4.80 7.49
N ASN A 20 5.51 3.49 7.50
CA ASN A 20 4.94 2.76 8.62
C ASN A 20 5.97 2.34 9.70
N GLU A 21 7.27 2.59 9.52
CA GLU A 21 8.31 2.25 10.49
C GLU A 21 8.05 2.77 11.92
N PRO A 22 7.56 4.00 12.14
CA PRO A 22 7.24 4.50 13.48
C PRO A 22 6.17 3.68 14.23
N LEU A 23 5.31 2.94 13.51
CA LEU A 23 4.24 2.15 14.11
C LEU A 23 4.64 0.70 14.37
N TYR A 24 5.52 0.13 13.54
CA TYR A 24 5.79 -1.31 13.53
C TYR A 24 7.25 -1.68 13.80
N GLY A 25 8.17 -0.71 13.86
CA GLY A 25 9.58 -0.91 14.18
C GLY A 25 10.24 -1.95 13.28
N ASP A 26 10.96 -2.89 13.88
CA ASP A 26 11.75 -3.92 13.18
C ASP A 26 10.95 -4.81 12.22
N ARG A 27 9.63 -4.91 12.39
CA ARG A 27 8.77 -5.67 11.45
C ARG A 27 8.83 -5.10 10.04
N THR A 28 9.04 -3.80 9.91
CA THR A 28 9.20 -3.18 8.59
C THR A 28 10.42 -3.70 7.84
N ASN A 29 11.49 -4.11 8.53
CA ASN A 29 12.65 -4.74 7.91
C ASN A 29 12.33 -6.15 7.39
N GLN A 30 11.51 -6.90 8.13
CA GLN A 30 11.01 -8.20 7.68
C GLN A 30 10.14 -8.04 6.42
N TRP A 31 9.21 -7.09 6.42
CA TRP A 31 8.36 -6.79 5.25
C TRP A 31 9.16 -6.30 4.05
N LYS A 32 10.15 -5.41 4.25
CA LYS A 32 11.07 -5.00 3.18
C LYS A 32 11.77 -6.22 2.58
N THR A 33 12.29 -7.12 3.40
CA THR A 33 12.93 -8.35 2.92
C THR A 33 11.95 -9.26 2.16
N GLN A 34 10.72 -9.38 2.66
CA GLN A 34 9.67 -10.16 2.03
C GLN A 34 9.35 -9.65 0.61
N VAL A 35 9.16 -8.34 0.44
CA VAL A 35 8.68 -7.78 -0.83
C VAL A 35 9.74 -7.73 -1.93
N GLU A 36 11.03 -7.85 -1.59
CA GLU A 36 12.14 -7.89 -2.58
C GLU A 36 12.08 -9.16 -3.46
N THR A 37 11.45 -10.24 -2.98
CA THR A 37 11.41 -11.53 -3.70
C THR A 37 10.01 -12.12 -3.85
N CYS A 38 8.96 -11.42 -3.40
CA CYS A 38 7.61 -11.96 -3.45
C CYS A 38 7.08 -12.05 -4.88
N LEU A 39 6.12 -12.97 -5.06
CA LEU A 39 5.25 -12.98 -6.22
C LEU A 39 3.91 -12.41 -5.83
N VAL A 40 3.26 -11.74 -6.77
CA VAL A 40 1.91 -11.19 -6.63
C VAL A 40 1.00 -11.70 -7.73
N ARG A 41 -0.29 -11.71 -7.44
CA ARG A 41 -1.38 -11.92 -8.40
C ARG A 41 -2.38 -10.77 -8.31
N GLU A 42 -2.89 -10.33 -9.44
CA GLU A 42 -4.06 -9.43 -9.48
C GLU A 42 -5.32 -10.25 -9.17
N ILE A 43 -6.16 -9.78 -8.24
CA ILE A 43 -7.28 -10.56 -7.69
C ILE A 43 -8.67 -9.95 -7.86
N ASP A 44 -8.79 -8.74 -8.43
CA ASP A 44 -10.09 -8.13 -8.74
C ASP A 44 -9.95 -7.05 -9.84
N SER A 45 -9.24 -5.98 -9.52
CA SER A 45 -8.96 -4.84 -10.39
C SER A 45 -7.46 -4.68 -10.64
N PRO A 46 -7.06 -3.93 -11.69
CA PRO A 46 -5.67 -3.58 -11.90
C PRO A 46 -5.06 -2.94 -10.64
N TYR A 47 -3.87 -3.40 -10.27
CA TYR A 47 -3.13 -2.94 -9.08
C TYR A 47 -3.75 -3.29 -7.72
N PHE A 48 -4.79 -4.12 -7.67
CA PHE A 48 -5.18 -4.85 -6.47
C PHE A 48 -4.43 -6.18 -6.43
N LEU A 49 -3.27 -6.16 -5.74
CA LEU A 49 -2.30 -7.23 -5.71
C LEU A 49 -2.40 -8.04 -4.42
N ALA A 50 -2.59 -9.34 -4.53
CA ALA A 50 -2.37 -10.29 -3.44
C ALA A 50 -0.99 -10.93 -3.57
N VAL A 51 -0.25 -10.95 -2.48
CA VAL A 51 1.02 -11.66 -2.35
C VAL A 51 0.74 -13.17 -2.36
N VAL A 52 1.59 -13.92 -3.04
CA VAL A 52 1.53 -15.37 -3.07
C VAL A 52 2.39 -15.89 -1.92
N HIS A 53 1.76 -16.49 -0.92
CA HIS A 53 2.47 -17.12 0.17
C HIS A 53 2.65 -18.63 -0.04
N GLU A 54 3.59 -19.21 0.71
CA GLU A 54 3.68 -20.65 0.85
C GLU A 54 2.44 -21.21 1.56
N GLU A 55 2.03 -22.44 1.23
CA GLU A 55 0.78 -23.03 1.71
C GLU A 55 0.68 -23.11 3.24
N ASN A 56 1.80 -23.32 3.93
CA ASN A 56 1.89 -23.30 5.39
C ASN A 56 1.57 -21.92 5.98
N ILE A 57 2.00 -20.83 5.34
CA ILE A 57 1.75 -19.46 5.78
C ILE A 57 0.27 -19.12 5.56
N GLU A 58 -0.27 -19.43 4.38
CA GLU A 58 -1.70 -19.25 4.05
C GLU A 58 -2.60 -19.96 5.08
N ARG A 59 -2.32 -21.24 5.35
CA ARG A 59 -3.08 -22.04 6.33
C ARG A 59 -2.94 -21.53 7.77
N ALA A 60 -1.83 -20.88 8.09
CA ALA A 60 -1.58 -20.30 9.41
C ALA A 60 -2.20 -18.91 9.57
N GLY A 61 -2.72 -18.30 8.50
CA GLY A 61 -3.44 -17.04 8.54
C GLY A 61 -4.60 -17.07 9.53
N ARG A 62 -4.67 -16.05 10.39
CA ARG A 62 -5.71 -15.94 11.43
C ARG A 62 -6.56 -14.69 11.30
N ASP A 63 -5.95 -13.60 10.88
CA ASP A 63 -6.54 -12.27 10.84
C ASP A 63 -5.75 -11.39 9.88
N SER A 64 -6.25 -10.20 9.58
CA SER A 64 -5.59 -9.23 8.71
C SER A 64 -5.76 -7.81 9.23
N ILE A 65 -4.73 -6.98 9.07
CA ILE A 65 -4.79 -5.55 9.42
C ILE A 65 -4.32 -4.70 8.25
N THR A 66 -5.03 -3.62 7.94
CA THR A 66 -4.46 -2.56 7.10
C THR A 66 -3.32 -1.89 7.88
N LEU A 67 -2.21 -1.59 7.20
CA LEU A 67 -1.15 -0.81 7.82
C LEU A 67 -1.68 0.54 8.31
N GLY A 68 -1.08 1.06 9.39
CA GLY A 68 -1.67 2.19 10.12
C GLY A 68 -1.59 3.51 9.36
N TYR A 69 -0.55 3.65 8.53
CA TYR A 69 -0.42 4.74 7.58
C TYR A 69 -0.71 4.28 6.17
N GLU A 70 -1.43 5.12 5.46
CA GLU A 70 -1.77 4.99 4.05
C GLU A 70 -1.14 6.17 3.30
N LEU A 71 -0.98 6.03 1.98
CA LEU A 71 -0.50 7.10 1.13
C LEU A 71 -1.65 7.60 0.24
N VAL A 72 -1.66 8.91 0.01
CA VAL A 72 -2.58 9.55 -0.93
C VAL A 72 -1.77 10.26 -1.99
N GLY A 73 -2.01 9.88 -3.25
CA GLY A 73 -1.49 10.55 -4.43
C GLY A 73 -2.59 11.27 -5.21
N VAL A 74 -2.24 11.76 -6.39
CA VAL A 74 -3.17 12.40 -7.32
C VAL A 74 -2.89 11.89 -8.72
N ASP A 75 -3.94 11.47 -9.42
CA ASP A 75 -3.89 11.11 -10.83
C ASP A 75 -4.92 11.95 -11.59
N HIS A 76 -4.46 12.85 -12.46
CA HIS A 76 -5.32 13.79 -13.20
C HIS A 76 -6.32 14.57 -12.33
N GLY A 77 -5.92 14.93 -11.10
CA GLY A 77 -6.78 15.67 -10.16
C GLY A 77 -7.70 14.78 -9.31
N VAL A 78 -7.66 13.46 -9.52
CA VAL A 78 -8.41 12.48 -8.73
C VAL A 78 -7.52 11.89 -7.63
N PRO A 79 -8.01 11.79 -6.38
CA PRO A 79 -7.28 11.11 -5.32
C PRO A 79 -6.99 9.64 -5.66
N VAL A 80 -5.77 9.22 -5.36
CA VAL A 80 -5.36 7.81 -5.40
C VAL A 80 -5.02 7.36 -4.00
N LEU A 81 -5.71 6.34 -3.49
CA LEU A 81 -5.44 5.72 -2.20
C LEU A 81 -4.50 4.53 -2.40
N ILE A 82 -3.43 4.50 -1.62
CA ILE A 82 -2.40 3.47 -1.65
C ILE A 82 -2.28 2.89 -0.25
N TYR A 83 -2.49 1.59 -0.11
CA TYR A 83 -2.40 0.91 1.19
C TYR A 83 -1.93 -0.53 1.03
N ALA A 84 -1.53 -1.11 2.16
CA ALA A 84 -1.17 -2.50 2.26
C ALA A 84 -1.87 -3.14 3.46
N VAL A 85 -2.15 -4.43 3.34
CA VAL A 85 -2.72 -5.25 4.41
C VAL A 85 -1.69 -6.28 4.80
N ALA A 86 -1.49 -6.45 6.11
CA ALA A 86 -0.68 -7.50 6.67
C ALA A 86 -1.57 -8.63 7.21
N MET A 87 -1.33 -9.85 6.76
CA MET A 87 -1.90 -11.06 7.33
C MET A 87 -1.15 -11.43 8.61
N LYS A 88 -1.90 -11.71 9.68
CA LYS A 88 -1.39 -12.20 10.95
C LYS A 88 -1.35 -13.71 10.97
N THR A 89 -0.21 -14.25 11.38
CA THR A 89 0.02 -15.66 11.70
C THR A 89 0.24 -15.81 13.22
N PRO A 90 0.36 -17.03 13.79
CA PRO A 90 0.62 -17.20 15.21
C PRO A 90 1.94 -16.57 15.67
N SER A 91 2.93 -16.49 14.78
CA SER A 91 4.29 -16.08 15.08
C SER A 91 4.69 -14.73 14.47
N ASP A 92 4.00 -14.27 13.41
CA ASP A 92 4.44 -13.09 12.66
C ASP A 92 3.32 -12.40 11.86
N TYR A 93 3.64 -11.30 11.19
CA TYR A 93 2.81 -10.59 10.22
C TYR A 93 3.50 -10.56 8.86
N PHE A 94 2.76 -10.87 7.80
CA PHE A 94 3.26 -10.83 6.41
C PHE A 94 2.45 -9.84 5.60
N ILE A 95 3.09 -9.06 4.72
CA ILE A 95 2.35 -8.28 3.73
C ILE A 95 1.60 -9.24 2.83
N ASP A 96 0.29 -9.10 2.77
CA ASP A 96 -0.63 -10.01 2.07
C ASP A 96 -1.31 -9.31 0.88
N ILE A 97 -1.69 -8.04 1.06
CA ILE A 97 -2.29 -7.23 0.00
C ILE A 97 -1.50 -5.94 -0.16
N PHE A 98 -1.35 -5.51 -1.40
CA PHE A 98 -0.94 -4.16 -1.78
C PHE A 98 -1.93 -3.63 -2.82
N ASN A 99 -2.50 -2.46 -2.58
CA ASN A 99 -3.51 -1.87 -3.46
C ASN A 99 -3.19 -0.41 -3.80
N VAL A 100 -3.47 -0.04 -5.05
CA VAL A 100 -3.42 1.34 -5.56
C VAL A 100 -4.73 1.63 -6.28
N ASP A 101 -5.59 2.40 -5.63
CA ASP A 101 -6.97 2.60 -6.06
C ASP A 101 -7.28 4.07 -6.35
N ARG A 102 -7.87 4.33 -7.52
CA ARG A 102 -8.33 5.68 -7.89
C ARG A 102 -9.76 5.83 -7.38
N LEU A 103 -10.01 6.81 -6.51
CA LEU A 103 -11.23 6.85 -5.71
C LEU A 103 -12.52 7.16 -6.49
N ASP A 104 -12.44 7.43 -7.79
CA ASP A 104 -13.60 7.54 -8.69
C ASP A 104 -13.97 6.21 -9.38
N GLY A 105 -13.22 5.14 -9.14
CA GLY A 105 -13.45 3.80 -9.69
C GLY A 105 -12.94 3.59 -11.12
N GLU A 106 -12.30 4.61 -11.71
CA GLU A 106 -11.73 4.54 -13.05
C GLU A 106 -10.28 4.02 -13.03
N PRO A 107 -9.77 3.44 -14.14
CA PRO A 107 -8.39 2.97 -14.20
C PRO A 107 -7.37 4.09 -13.95
N LEU A 108 -6.23 3.74 -13.34
CA LEU A 108 -5.08 4.64 -13.23
C LEU A 108 -4.56 5.02 -14.62
N VAL A 109 -4.38 6.32 -14.84
CA VAL A 109 -3.70 6.87 -16.01
C VAL A 109 -2.20 6.95 -15.72
N ASN A 110 -1.81 7.50 -14.56
CA ASN A 110 -0.43 7.54 -14.09
C ASN A 110 -0.28 6.74 -12.80
N TYR A 111 0.59 5.74 -12.83
CA TYR A 111 0.96 5.02 -11.62
C TYR A 111 1.75 5.95 -10.67
N PRO A 112 1.38 6.06 -9.38
CA PRO A 112 2.02 6.97 -8.45
C PRO A 112 3.52 6.70 -8.27
N GLU A 113 4.31 7.77 -8.20
CA GLU A 113 5.74 7.68 -7.88
C GLU A 113 5.94 7.70 -6.36
N ALA A 114 6.82 6.84 -5.87
CA ALA A 114 7.19 6.79 -4.47
C ALA A 114 7.95 8.06 -4.05
N GLY A 115 7.61 8.66 -2.91
CA GLY A 115 8.36 9.77 -2.32
C GLY A 115 7.49 10.90 -1.78
N ASP A 116 8.11 12.06 -1.60
CA ASP A 116 7.55 13.22 -0.89
C ASP A 116 6.33 13.87 -1.56
N GLY A 117 6.05 13.52 -2.83
CA GLY A 117 4.85 13.95 -3.53
C GLY A 117 3.56 13.29 -3.01
N LEU A 118 3.68 12.22 -2.23
CA LEU A 118 2.55 11.52 -1.62
C LEU A 118 2.27 12.09 -0.23
N MET A 119 0.99 12.24 0.10
CA MET A 119 0.55 12.59 1.44
C MET A 119 0.46 11.33 2.30
N ILE A 120 0.99 11.37 3.52
CA ILE A 120 0.91 10.26 4.48
C ILE A 120 -0.26 10.54 5.42
N VAL A 121 -1.18 9.58 5.55
CA VAL A 121 -2.38 9.72 6.38
C VAL A 121 -2.51 8.61 7.41
N GLU A 122 -3.02 8.96 8.58
CA GLU A 122 -3.49 8.04 9.61
C GLU A 122 -4.95 8.37 9.92
N ARG A 123 -5.88 7.42 9.72
CA ARG A 123 -7.32 7.61 10.03
C ARG A 123 -7.88 8.94 9.48
N ASN A 124 -7.63 9.21 8.19
CA ASN A 124 -8.01 10.45 7.49
C ASN A 124 -7.32 11.74 7.95
N LYS A 125 -6.29 11.67 8.81
CA LYS A 125 -5.49 12.83 9.21
C LYS A 125 -4.13 12.78 8.54
N ARG A 126 -3.71 13.89 7.94
CA ARG A 126 -2.34 14.04 7.43
C ARG A 126 -1.36 14.03 8.59
N ILE A 127 -0.36 13.15 8.50
CA ILE A 127 0.74 13.04 9.46
C ILE A 127 2.11 13.32 8.83
N GLY A 128 2.22 13.37 7.50
CA GLY A 128 3.46 13.67 6.79
C GLY A 128 3.31 13.80 5.28
N GLY A 129 4.43 13.87 4.57
CA GLY A 129 4.48 13.94 3.09
C GLY A 129 3.92 15.24 2.51
N ALA A 130 3.44 15.20 1.26
CA ALA A 130 2.78 16.34 0.63
C ALA A 130 1.53 16.79 1.39
N ASP A 131 1.14 18.06 1.26
CA ASP A 131 -0.17 18.54 1.72
C ASP A 131 -1.13 18.65 0.54
N LEU A 132 -1.92 17.60 0.31
CA LEU A 132 -2.88 17.52 -0.80
C LEU A 132 -4.27 18.05 -0.41
N ARG A 133 -4.47 18.52 0.83
CA ARG A 133 -5.78 18.98 1.31
C ARG A 133 -6.33 20.16 0.51
N HIS A 134 -5.44 20.96 -0.07
CA HIS A 134 -5.81 22.09 -0.92
C HIS A 134 -6.54 21.66 -2.21
N LEU A 135 -6.32 20.44 -2.69
CA LEU A 135 -7.04 19.88 -3.84
C LEU A 135 -8.48 19.49 -3.50
N TYR A 136 -8.74 19.18 -2.24
CA TYR A 136 -10.06 18.81 -1.72
C TYR A 136 -10.81 20.03 -1.11
N GLY A 137 -10.19 21.22 -1.12
CA GLY A 137 -10.66 22.43 -0.43
C GLY A 137 -11.44 23.45 -1.25
N LYS A 138 -11.87 23.14 -2.49
CA LYS A 138 -12.67 24.05 -3.33
C LYS A 138 -14.08 23.52 -3.64
N SER A 139 -14.68 22.80 -2.71
CA SER A 139 -16.10 22.44 -2.73
C SER A 139 -16.82 23.16 -1.59
N GLY A 140 -16.99 24.47 -1.74
CA GLY A 140 -17.59 25.34 -0.71
C GLY A 140 -17.51 26.81 -1.10
N SER A 141 -18.26 27.18 -2.13
CA SER A 141 -18.72 28.55 -2.36
C SER A 141 -20.05 28.76 -1.64
#